data_AF-A0A6A6DZB8-F1
#
_entry.id   AF-A0A6A6DZB8-F1
#
_cell.length_a   1.000
_cell.length_b   1.000
_cell.length_c   1.000
_cell.angle_alpha   90.00
_cell.angle_beta   90.00
_cell.angle_gamma   90.00
#
_symmetry.space_group_name_H-M   'P 1'
#
loop_
_entity.id
_entity.type
_entity.pdbx_description
1 polymer ?
#
loop_
_entity_poly.entity_id
_entity_poly.type
_entity_poly.pdbx_seq_one_letter_code
_entity_poly.pdbx_strand_id
1 'polypeptide(L)'
;KCQCPHLDCGRVFRDLKGHLLTHNTDRPEKCPIKTCEYHVKGFARAYDRLRHTCTHFKGSMVCGFCPGSGNATENSFHRLDVFSRHLTNVHGVKQLSLSSLKELYHTDVIETPRRMSEGQPSAACTLCLEKFDPQGMYEHLPACVLRRVMGDTA
;
A
#
# COMPACT_ATOMS: atom_id res chain seq x y z
N LYS A 1 20.14 -6.38 -20.78
CA LYS A 1 20.62 -5.30 -19.88
C LYS A 1 20.89 -4.10 -20.78
N CYS A 2 20.33 -2.94 -20.49
CA CYS A 2 20.41 -1.78 -21.38
C CYS A 2 21.09 -0.61 -20.65
N GLN A 3 21.93 0.13 -21.36
CA GLN A 3 22.65 1.29 -20.82
C GLN A 3 21.76 2.53 -20.83
N CYS A 4 21.90 3.37 -19.81
CA CYS A 4 21.19 4.63 -19.74
C CYS A 4 21.65 5.58 -20.86
N PRO A 5 20.73 6.18 -21.65
CA PRO A 5 21.05 7.14 -22.70
C PRO A 5 21.41 8.54 -22.16
N HIS A 6 21.27 8.80 -20.85
CA HIS A 6 21.70 10.07 -20.27
C HIS A 6 23.23 10.15 -20.25
N LEU A 7 23.77 11.20 -20.88
CA LEU A 7 25.21 11.39 -21.12
C LEU A 7 26.04 11.29 -19.83
N ASP A 8 25.52 11.82 -18.71
CA ASP A 8 26.20 11.79 -17.41
C ASP A 8 25.91 10.53 -16.56
N CYS A 9 24.99 9.65 -16.97
CA CYS A 9 24.63 8.48 -16.18
C CYS A 9 25.50 7.27 -16.52
N GLY A 10 25.52 6.85 -17.80
CA GLY A 10 26.31 5.72 -18.29
C GLY A 10 26.04 4.34 -17.66
N ARG A 11 25.12 4.24 -16.68
CA ARG A 11 24.87 3.01 -15.90
C ARG A 11 24.03 2.00 -16.69
N VAL A 12 24.28 0.72 -16.46
CA VAL A 12 23.57 -0.39 -17.11
C VAL A 12 22.56 -1.01 -16.16
N PHE A 13 21.29 -1.08 -16.58
CA PHE A 13 20.21 -1.63 -15.77
C PHE A 13 19.51 -2.81 -16.45
N ARG A 14 18.90 -3.67 -15.63
CA ARG A 14 17.99 -4.72 -16.12
C ARG A 14 16.63 -4.15 -16.49
N ASP A 15 16.13 -3.19 -15.70
CA ASP A 15 14.92 -2.41 -15.98
C ASP A 15 15.32 -0.96 -16.32
N LEU A 16 15.70 -0.73 -17.58
CA LEU A 16 16.06 0.61 -18.05
C LEU A 16 14.87 1.56 -18.03
N LYS A 17 13.66 1.06 -18.32
CA LYS A 17 12.43 1.87 -18.32
C LYS A 17 12.12 2.39 -16.92
N GLY A 18 12.30 1.57 -15.89
CA GLY A 18 12.22 2.00 -14.48
C GLY A 18 13.31 3.01 -14.12
N HIS A 19 14.55 2.80 -14.58
CA HIS A 19 15.64 3.73 -14.33
C HIS A 19 15.42 5.11 -14.99
N LEU A 20 14.94 5.18 -16.23
CA LEU A 20 14.70 6.46 -16.91
C LEU A 20 13.75 7.39 -16.14
N LEU A 21 12.87 6.84 -15.30
CA LEU A 21 12.02 7.64 -14.42
C LEU A 21 12.81 8.44 -13.38
N THR A 22 14.03 8.03 -13.01
CA THR A 22 14.88 8.81 -12.09
C THR A 22 15.38 10.09 -12.73
N HIS A 23 15.54 10.12 -14.05
CA HIS A 23 15.90 11.31 -14.82
C HIS A 23 14.71 12.21 -15.13
N ASN A 24 13.48 11.67 -15.08
CA ASN A 24 12.30 12.51 -15.25
C ASN A 24 12.18 13.48 -14.06
N THR A 25 12.22 14.77 -14.35
CA THR A 25 12.04 15.83 -13.35
C THR A 25 10.56 16.06 -13.03
N ASP A 26 9.66 15.62 -13.92
CA ASP A 26 8.23 15.64 -13.65
C ASP A 26 7.86 14.55 -12.62
N ARG A 27 7.25 15.01 -11.53
CA ARG A 27 6.89 14.21 -10.35
C ARG A 27 5.44 14.52 -10.00
N PRO A 28 4.48 13.98 -10.77
CA PRO A 28 3.07 14.34 -10.63
C PRO A 28 2.47 13.81 -9.32
N GLU A 29 3.01 12.71 -8.80
CA GLU A 29 2.48 12.03 -7.62
C GLU A 29 3.05 12.65 -6.35
N LYS A 30 2.30 13.46 -5.62
CA LYS A 30 2.77 14.14 -4.40
C LYS A 30 2.28 13.46 -3.13
N CYS A 31 3.09 13.43 -2.06
CA CYS A 31 2.59 12.97 -0.75
C CYS A 31 1.41 13.86 -0.33
N PRO A 32 0.28 13.33 0.13
CA PRO A 32 -0.88 14.15 0.52
C PRO A 32 -0.63 15.00 1.77
N ILE A 33 0.36 14.66 2.61
CA ILE A 33 0.70 15.39 3.83
C ILE A 33 1.52 16.63 3.49
N LYS A 34 0.94 17.82 3.67
CA LYS A 34 1.56 19.11 3.29
C LYS A 34 2.90 19.39 3.99
N THR A 35 3.07 18.90 5.22
CA THR A 35 4.31 19.07 6.00
C THR A 35 5.41 18.09 5.60
N CYS A 36 5.11 17.10 4.75
CA CYS A 36 6.10 16.15 4.25
C CYS A 36 6.93 16.78 3.12
N GLU A 37 8.26 16.58 3.17
CA GLU A 37 9.17 17.02 2.10
C GLU A 37 8.78 16.47 0.71
N TYR A 38 8.23 15.25 0.67
CA TYR A 38 7.77 14.59 -0.55
C TYR A 38 6.41 15.09 -1.05
N HIS A 39 5.77 16.04 -0.35
CA HIS A 39 4.68 16.82 -0.91
C HIS A 39 5.18 17.75 -2.01
N VAL A 40 6.39 18.30 -1.85
CA VAL A 40 7.00 19.20 -2.84
C VAL A 40 7.82 18.42 -3.86
N LYS A 41 8.67 17.48 -3.41
CA LYS A 41 9.51 16.67 -4.30
C LYS A 41 8.70 15.73 -5.20
N GLY A 42 7.62 15.16 -4.67
CA GLY A 42 6.80 14.17 -5.36
C GLY A 42 7.51 12.85 -5.66
N PHE A 43 6.81 11.99 -6.39
CA PHE A 43 7.19 10.63 -6.76
C PHE A 43 6.98 10.44 -8.26
N ALA A 44 7.75 9.52 -8.83
CA ALA A 44 7.61 9.13 -10.23
C ALA A 44 6.38 8.24 -10.49
N ARG A 45 5.88 7.56 -9.44
CA ARG A 45 4.84 6.52 -9.54
C ARG A 45 3.90 6.62 -8.34
N ALA A 46 2.62 6.33 -8.57
CA ALA A 46 1.59 6.31 -7.53
C ALA A 46 1.90 5.26 -6.44
N TYR A 47 2.49 4.12 -6.82
CA TYR A 47 2.92 3.07 -5.88
C TYR A 47 3.97 3.58 -4.88
N ASP A 48 4.97 4.34 -5.35
CA ASP A 48 6.01 4.89 -4.48
C ASP A 48 5.43 5.93 -3.51
N ARG A 49 4.50 6.78 -4.01
CA ARG A 49 3.72 7.70 -3.17
C ARG A 49 2.97 6.94 -2.08
N LEU A 50 2.19 5.91 -2.43
CA LEU A 50 1.40 5.17 -1.46
C LEU A 50 2.28 4.50 -0.40
N ARG A 51 3.34 3.81 -0.83
CA ARG A 51 4.29 3.16 0.10
C ARG A 51 4.90 4.18 1.06
N HIS A 52 5.22 5.37 0.56
CA HIS A 52 5.69 6.46 1.39
C HIS A 52 4.59 7.00 2.32
N THR A 53 3.38 7.27 1.83
CA THR A 53 2.28 7.76 2.67
C THR A 53 2.00 6.82 3.84
N CYS A 54 2.12 5.51 3.63
CA CYS A 54 1.97 4.51 4.68
C CYS A 54 3.03 4.61 5.79
N THR A 55 4.19 5.24 5.57
CA THR A 55 5.19 5.44 6.65
C THR A 55 4.77 6.52 7.64
N HIS A 56 3.80 7.36 7.29
CA HIS A 56 3.24 8.36 8.19
C HIS A 56 2.15 7.81 9.10
N PHE A 57 1.71 6.57 8.86
CA PHE A 57 0.75 5.90 9.72
C PHE A 57 1.38 5.60 11.08
N LYS A 58 0.81 6.17 12.14
CA LYS A 58 1.26 5.99 13.53
C LYS A 58 0.39 5.00 14.33
N GLY A 59 -0.60 4.38 13.69
CA GLY A 59 -1.49 3.42 14.35
C GLY A 59 -0.94 2.00 14.40
N SER A 60 -1.76 1.09 14.91
CA SER A 60 -1.52 -0.35 14.87
C SER A 60 -2.71 -1.04 14.21
N MET A 61 -2.42 -2.03 13.37
CA MET A 61 -3.42 -2.90 12.76
C MET A 61 -3.29 -4.28 13.39
N VAL A 62 -4.39 -4.90 13.80
CA VAL A 62 -4.38 -6.27 14.37
C VAL A 62 -4.96 -7.25 13.37
N CYS A 63 -4.33 -8.42 13.21
CA CYS A 63 -4.89 -9.50 12.41
C CYS A 63 -6.01 -10.23 13.17
N GLY A 64 -7.25 -10.03 12.75
CA GLY A 64 -8.42 -10.71 13.34
C GLY A 64 -8.64 -12.14 12.83
N PHE A 65 -7.80 -12.63 11.91
CA PHE A 65 -7.88 -14.01 11.39
C PHE A 65 -7.01 -14.99 12.18
N CYS A 66 -6.08 -14.50 13.02
CA CYS A 66 -5.22 -15.34 13.84
C CYS A 66 -5.94 -15.83 15.11
N PRO A 67 -5.69 -17.07 15.56
CA PRO A 67 -6.14 -17.52 16.87
C PRO A 67 -5.50 -16.64 17.96
N GLY A 68 -6.28 -16.24 18.96
CA GLY A 68 -5.77 -15.38 20.04
C GLY A 68 -5.82 -13.87 19.77
N SER A 69 -6.68 -13.41 18.85
CA SER A 69 -6.92 -11.98 18.52
C SER A 69 -7.28 -11.04 19.71
N GLY A 70 -7.26 -11.52 20.96
CA GLY A 70 -7.41 -10.72 22.19
C GLY A 70 -6.09 -10.32 22.86
N ASN A 71 -4.97 -10.98 22.56
CA ASN A 71 -3.66 -10.62 23.09
C ASN A 71 -2.99 -9.66 22.09
N ALA A 72 -3.23 -8.37 22.30
CA ALA A 72 -2.93 -7.28 21.36
C ALA A 72 -1.45 -7.16 20.92
N THR A 73 -0.52 -7.89 21.52
CA THR A 73 0.92 -7.76 21.24
C THR A 73 1.46 -8.73 20.18
N GLU A 74 0.90 -9.93 20.03
CA GLU A 74 1.50 -10.95 19.15
C GLU A 74 1.05 -10.87 17.68
N ASN A 75 -0.02 -10.11 17.39
CA ASN A 75 -0.58 -9.96 16.04
C ASN A 75 -0.85 -8.50 15.65
N SER A 76 -0.13 -7.55 16.27
CA SER A 76 -0.19 -6.12 15.94
C SER A 76 0.89 -5.70 14.96
N PHE A 77 0.52 -4.91 13.98
CA PHE A 77 1.38 -4.42 12.92
C PHE A 77 1.30 -2.90 12.83
N HIS A 78 2.43 -2.22 12.98
CA HIS A 78 2.53 -0.77 12.78
C HIS A 78 2.79 -0.39 11.32
N ARG A 79 3.09 -1.38 10.47
CA ARG A 79 3.49 -1.18 9.09
C ARG A 79 2.64 -2.01 8.15
N LEU A 80 2.13 -1.36 7.11
CA LEU A 80 1.28 -1.97 6.10
C LEU A 80 1.97 -3.13 5.39
N ASP A 81 3.22 -2.95 4.96
CA ASP A 81 3.95 -3.96 4.20
C ASP A 81 4.19 -5.25 5.01
N VAL A 82 4.42 -5.10 6.32
CA VAL A 82 4.57 -6.25 7.22
C VAL A 82 3.24 -6.98 7.37
N PHE A 83 2.13 -6.25 7.53
CA PHE A 83 0.82 -6.86 7.66
C PHE A 83 0.37 -7.55 6.37
N SER A 84 0.54 -6.90 5.20
CA SER A 84 0.23 -7.50 3.90
C SER A 84 1.02 -8.78 3.66
N ARG A 85 2.31 -8.82 4.02
CA ARG A 85 3.13 -10.05 3.94
C ARG A 85 2.63 -11.14 4.89
N HIS A 86 2.19 -10.77 6.09
CA HIS A 86 1.59 -11.70 7.02
C HIS A 86 0.32 -12.34 6.41
N LEU A 87 -0.57 -11.55 5.82
CA LEU A 87 -1.77 -12.07 5.13
C LEU A 87 -1.41 -13.03 3.98
N THR A 88 -0.38 -12.74 3.18
CA THR A 88 0.09 -13.67 2.14
C THR A 88 0.61 -14.97 2.73
N ASN A 89 1.48 -14.91 3.75
CA ASN A 89 2.20 -16.08 4.24
C ASN A 89 1.38 -16.96 5.19
N VAL A 90 0.54 -16.36 6.03
CA VAL A 90 -0.22 -17.06 7.07
C VAL A 90 -1.63 -17.42 6.60
N HIS A 91 -2.25 -16.54 5.81
CA HIS A 91 -3.64 -16.72 5.36
C HIS A 91 -3.76 -17.06 3.88
N GLY A 92 -2.65 -17.29 3.17
CA GLY A 92 -2.64 -17.78 1.79
C GLY A 92 -3.24 -16.81 0.77
N VAL A 93 -3.29 -15.53 1.10
CA VAL A 93 -3.82 -14.48 0.23
C VAL A 93 -3.01 -14.41 -1.07
N LYS A 94 -3.72 -14.37 -2.20
CA LYS A 94 -3.08 -14.25 -3.52
C LYS A 94 -2.65 -12.81 -3.72
N GLN A 95 -1.35 -12.61 -3.93
CA GLN A 95 -0.84 -11.31 -4.34
C GLN A 95 -1.40 -10.97 -5.72
N LEU A 96 -2.05 -9.81 -5.80
CA LEU A 96 -2.51 -9.27 -7.07
C LEU A 96 -1.32 -8.89 -7.95
N SER A 97 -1.53 -9.00 -9.26
CA SER A 97 -0.58 -8.48 -10.24
C SER A 97 -0.39 -6.97 -10.05
N LEU A 98 0.81 -6.46 -10.37
CA LEU A 98 1.13 -5.03 -10.30
C LEU A 98 0.12 -4.14 -11.07
N SER A 99 -0.54 -4.68 -12.11
CA SER A 99 -1.58 -4.01 -12.88
C SER A 99 -2.85 -3.77 -12.07
N SER A 100 -3.35 -4.81 -11.39
CA SER A 100 -4.54 -4.73 -10.53
C SER A 100 -4.28 -3.88 -9.29
N LEU A 101 -3.05 -3.93 -8.77
CA LEU A 101 -2.59 -3.01 -7.73
C LEU A 101 -2.60 -1.56 -8.21
N LYS A 102 -2.18 -1.29 -9.46
CA LYS A 102 -2.15 0.07 -10.02
C LYS A 102 -3.55 0.69 -10.09
N GLU A 103 -4.58 -0.08 -10.41
CA GLU A 103 -5.97 0.40 -10.40
C GLU A 103 -6.43 0.78 -9.00
N LEU A 104 -6.17 -0.06 -7.98
CA LEU A 104 -6.47 0.25 -6.58
C LEU A 104 -5.74 1.49 -6.03
N TYR A 105 -4.67 1.92 -6.68
CA TYR A 105 -3.79 3.02 -6.23
C TYR A 105 -3.92 4.31 -7.05
N HIS A 106 -4.56 4.27 -8.22
CA HIS A 106 -4.72 5.44 -9.10
C HIS A 106 -6.08 6.12 -8.99
N THR A 107 -7.13 5.40 -8.60
CA THR A 107 -8.45 6.00 -8.45
C THR A 107 -8.65 6.52 -7.03
N ASP A 108 -8.83 7.83 -6.92
CA ASP A 108 -9.60 8.46 -5.83
C ASP A 108 -11.06 7.91 -5.77
N VAL A 109 -11.44 7.05 -6.71
CA VAL A 109 -12.63 6.21 -6.70
C VAL A 109 -12.32 4.92 -5.95
N ILE A 110 -12.73 4.89 -4.68
CA ILE A 110 -12.80 3.69 -3.85
C ILE A 110 -13.86 2.78 -4.47
N GLU A 111 -13.49 1.97 -5.47
CA GLU A 111 -14.37 0.90 -5.89
C GLU A 111 -14.54 -0.05 -4.70
N THR A 112 -15.79 -0.23 -4.33
CA THR A 112 -16.23 -0.97 -3.15
C THR A 112 -15.55 -2.34 -3.11
N PRO A 113 -14.94 -2.74 -1.98
CA PRO A 113 -14.34 -4.06 -1.84
C PRO A 113 -15.39 -5.13 -2.16
N ARG A 114 -14.99 -6.16 -2.91
CA ARG A 114 -15.84 -7.30 -3.30
C ARG A 114 -16.60 -7.79 -2.06
N ARG A 115 -17.93 -7.70 -2.09
CA ARG A 115 -18.77 -8.20 -1.00
C ARG A 115 -18.74 -9.73 -1.02
N MET A 116 -18.17 -10.27 0.05
CA MET A 116 -18.39 -11.57 0.69
C MET A 116 -18.94 -12.70 -0.19
N SER A 117 -18.14 -13.75 -0.40
CA SER A 117 -18.69 -15.09 -0.68
C SER A 117 -19.16 -15.73 0.63
N GLU A 118 -20.42 -16.19 0.67
CA GLU A 118 -21.02 -16.85 1.82
C GLU A 118 -20.20 -18.07 2.25
N GLY A 119 -19.73 -18.10 3.51
CA GLY A 119 -19.02 -19.23 4.11
C GLY A 119 -17.51 -19.08 4.34
N GLN A 120 -16.91 -17.91 4.11
CA GLN A 120 -15.49 -17.65 4.43
C GLN A 120 -15.28 -17.04 5.82
N PRO A 121 -14.16 -17.32 6.50
CA PRO A 121 -13.81 -16.65 7.75
C PRO A 121 -13.66 -15.15 7.51
N SER A 122 -14.32 -14.34 8.33
CA SER A 122 -14.30 -12.88 8.21
C SER A 122 -13.74 -12.22 9.47
N ALA A 123 -12.97 -11.14 9.27
CA ALA A 123 -12.43 -10.32 10.34
C ALA A 123 -12.69 -8.84 10.07
N ALA A 124 -12.87 -8.06 11.13
CA ALA A 124 -13.05 -6.61 11.02
C ALA A 124 -11.70 -5.91 10.84
N CYS A 125 -11.64 -4.94 9.94
CA CYS A 125 -10.51 -4.02 9.87
C CYS A 125 -10.50 -3.16 11.13
N THR A 126 -9.36 -3.09 11.81
CA THR A 126 -9.22 -2.30 13.04
C THR A 126 -9.28 -0.78 12.81
N LEU A 127 -9.18 -0.32 11.55
CA LEU A 127 -9.18 1.11 11.20
C LEU A 127 -10.56 1.64 10.82
N CYS A 128 -11.38 0.86 10.10
CA CYS A 128 -12.72 1.26 9.66
C CYS A 128 -13.85 0.37 10.19
N LEU A 129 -13.53 -0.71 10.90
CA LEU A 129 -14.46 -1.69 11.48
C LEU A 129 -15.29 -2.49 10.47
N GLU A 130 -15.06 -2.31 9.17
CA GLU A 130 -15.70 -3.11 8.11
C GLU A 130 -15.13 -4.54 8.10
N LYS A 131 -15.99 -5.52 7.79
CA LYS A 131 -15.61 -6.94 7.77
C LYS A 131 -15.18 -7.38 6.38
N PHE A 132 -14.08 -8.14 6.34
CA PHE A 132 -13.51 -8.67 5.12
C PHE A 132 -13.14 -10.14 5.29
N ASP A 133 -13.12 -10.88 4.19
CA ASP A 133 -12.36 -12.13 4.11
C ASP A 133 -10.84 -11.80 4.00
N PRO A 134 -9.92 -12.79 4.11
CA PRO A 134 -8.48 -12.50 4.08
C PRO A 134 -8.02 -11.78 2.82
N GLN A 135 -8.60 -12.13 1.66
CA GLN A 135 -8.25 -11.54 0.36
C GLN A 135 -8.72 -10.08 0.27
N GLY A 136 -9.98 -9.82 0.61
CA GLY A 136 -10.56 -8.49 0.66
C GLY A 136 -9.86 -7.59 1.67
N MET A 137 -9.41 -8.13 2.81
CA MET A 137 -8.61 -7.36 3.77
C MET A 137 -7.30 -6.89 3.12
N TYR A 138 -6.58 -7.77 2.42
CA TYR A 138 -5.34 -7.42 1.73
C TYR A 138 -5.53 -6.32 0.67
N GLU A 139 -6.61 -6.39 -0.09
CA GLU A 139 -6.94 -5.42 -1.14
C GLU A 139 -7.41 -4.07 -0.57
N HIS A 140 -8.14 -4.11 0.55
CA HIS A 140 -8.70 -2.93 1.23
C HIS A 140 -7.63 -2.12 1.99
N LEU A 141 -6.67 -2.81 2.60
CA LEU A 141 -5.72 -2.24 3.56
C LEU A 141 -5.02 -0.95 3.08
N PRO A 142 -4.45 -0.86 1.86
CA PRO A 142 -3.72 0.33 1.44
C PRO A 142 -4.60 1.58 1.37
N ALA A 143 -5.81 1.47 0.80
CA ALA A 143 -6.74 2.58 0.70
C ALA A 143 -7.25 3.02 2.08
N CYS A 144 -7.48 2.07 2.99
CA CYS A 144 -7.92 2.35 4.35
C CYS A 144 -6.86 3.09 5.17
N VAL A 145 -5.60 2.63 5.11
CA VAL A 145 -4.47 3.30 5.76
C VAL A 145 -4.28 4.71 5.19
N LEU A 146 -4.36 4.88 3.87
CA LEU A 146 -4.27 6.19 3.22
C LEU A 146 -5.34 7.16 3.77
N ARG A 147 -6.60 6.72 3.85
CA ARG A 147 -7.69 7.53 4.42
C ARG A 147 -7.42 7.92 5.87
N ARG A 148 -6.90 7.01 6.69
CA ARG A 148 -6.59 7.30 8.10
C ARG A 148 -5.48 8.35 8.21
N VAL A 149 -4.41 8.17 7.45
CA VAL A 149 -3.28 9.12 7.41
C VAL A 149 -3.72 10.50 6.94
N MET A 150 -4.59 10.59 5.93
CA MET A 150 -5.09 11.88 5.43
C MET A 150 -6.10 12.52 6.39
N GLY A 151 -6.95 11.74 7.04
CA GLY A 151 -7.96 12.23 7.99
C GLY A 151 -7.39 12.76 9.31
N ASP A 152 -6.25 12.23 9.77
CA ASP A 152 -5.55 12.70 10.98
C ASP A 152 -4.75 14.00 10.76
N THR A 153 -4.70 14.50 9.53
CA THR A 153 -3.98 15.75 9.16
C THR A 153 -4.89 16.95 8.92
N ALA A 154 -6.16 16.86 9.34
CA ALA A 154 -7.14 17.94 9.30
C ALA A 154 -7.10 18.81 10.58
#